data_AF-A0A1C5BQC7-F1
#
_entry.id   AF-A0A1C5BQC7-F1
#
_cell.length_a   1.000
_cell.length_b   1.000
_cell.length_c   1.000
_cell.angle_alpha   90.00
_cell.angle_beta   90.00
_cell.angle_gamma   90.00
#
_symmetry.space_group_name_H-M   'P 1'
#
loop_
_entity.id
_entity.type
_entity.pdbx_description
1 polymer ?
#
loop_
_entity_poly.entity_id
_entity_poly.type
_entity_poly.pdbx_seq_one_letter_code
_entity_poly.pdbx_strand_id
1 'polypeptide(L)' 'RPLATTPSHLWLAERPVPGLPSLGSPDEQRALWRAHLPEPSAWYRLDTTHYGIVRPPHAHTVATAINAVSHHIAEPH' A
#
# COMPACT_ATOMS: atom_id res chain seq x y z
N ARG A 1 11.26 14.00 -2.37
CA ARG A 1 11.19 13.87 -3.85
C ARG A 1 9.94 13.04 -4.14
N PRO A 2 8.89 13.59 -4.76
CA PRO A 2 7.64 12.87 -4.96
C PRO A 2 7.85 11.70 -5.92
N LEU A 3 7.14 10.59 -5.70
CA LEU A 3 7.11 9.41 -6.58
C LEU A 3 6.27 9.68 -7.84
N ALA A 4 6.28 10.92 -8.33
CA ALA A 4 5.27 11.51 -9.22
C ALA A 4 5.21 10.91 -10.63
N THR A 5 5.98 9.88 -10.93
CA THR A 5 5.99 9.23 -12.25
C THR A 5 5.96 7.70 -12.19
N THR A 6 6.01 7.10 -11.00
CA THR A 6 6.06 5.65 -10.85
C THR A 6 4.69 5.13 -10.44
N PRO A 7 4.00 4.35 -11.29
CA PRO A 7 2.80 3.62 -10.90
C PRO A 7 3.04 2.86 -9.60
N SER A 8 2.14 3.04 -8.64
CA SER A 8 2.34 2.57 -7.27
C SER A 8 1.17 1.72 -6.80
N HIS A 9 1.45 0.73 -5.97
CA HIS A 9 0.44 -0.01 -5.22
C HIS A 9 0.52 0.42 -3.76
N LEU A 10 -0.61 0.81 -3.19
CA LEU A 10 -0.71 1.23 -1.79
C LEU A 10 -1.72 0.34 -1.03
N TRP A 11 -1.25 -0.27 0.05
CA TRP A 11 -2.07 -1.04 0.98
C TRP A 11 -2.23 -0.26 2.30
N LEU A 12 -3.47 -0.01 2.70
CA LEU A 12 -3.84 0.68 3.95
C LEU A 12 -4.41 -0.31 4.96
N ALA A 13 -3.91 -0.25 6.18
CA ALA A 13 -4.43 -0.98 7.34
C ALA A 13 -5.65 -0.23 7.91
N GLU A 14 -6.78 -0.91 8.06
CA GLU A 14 -8.03 -0.29 8.52
C GLU A 14 -8.13 -0.16 10.04
N ARG A 15 -7.41 -1.01 10.79
CA ARG A 15 -7.49 -1.02 12.25
C ARG A 15 -6.40 -0.13 12.86
N PRO A 16 -6.74 0.72 13.82
CA PRO A 16 -5.75 1.49 14.56
C PRO A 16 -4.91 0.56 15.44
N VAL A 17 -3.72 1.05 15.83
CA VAL A 17 -2.90 0.42 16.86
C VAL A 17 -3.19 1.13 18.19
N PRO A 18 -3.59 0.42 19.26
CA PRO A 18 -3.78 1.02 20.57
C PRO A 18 -2.52 1.77 21.04
N GLY A 19 -2.69 2.99 21.53
CA GLY A 19 -1.60 3.82 22.03
C GLY A 19 -0.84 4.62 20.97
N LEU A 20 -1.20 4.51 19.68
CA LEU A 20 -0.66 5.37 18.62
C LEU A 20 -1.66 6.47 18.21
N PRO A 21 -1.18 7.60 17.69
CA PRO A 21 -2.05 8.63 17.11
C PRO A 21 -2.93 8.06 16.00
N SER A 22 -4.20 8.48 15.97
CA SER A 22 -5.07 8.21 14.83
C SER A 22 -4.57 8.97 13.61
N LEU A 23 -4.46 8.29 12.47
CA LEU A 23 -4.13 8.89 11.17
C LEU A 23 -5.39 9.33 10.41
N GLY A 24 -6.54 9.38 11.09
CA GLY A 24 -7.85 9.59 10.47
C GLY A 24 -8.43 8.31 9.88
N SER A 25 -9.62 8.43 9.29
CA SER A 25 -10.29 7.36 8.56
C SER A 25 -9.46 6.91 7.34
N PRO A 26 -9.63 5.66 6.87
CA PRO A 26 -8.98 5.19 5.64
C PRO A 26 -9.23 6.09 4.42
N ASP A 27 -10.39 6.76 4.33
CA ASP A 27 -10.72 7.67 3.23
C ASP A 27 -9.96 8.99 3.31
N GLU A 28 -9.75 9.54 4.52
CA GLU A 28 -8.89 10.70 4.75
C GLU A 28 -7.43 10.37 4.43
N GLN A 29 -6.95 9.21 4.88
CA GLN A 29 -5.60 8.74 4.54
C GLN A 29 -5.42 8.57 3.02
N ARG A 30 -6.43 8.04 2.31
CA ARG A 30 -6.42 7.96 0.85
C ARG A 30 -6.36 9.34 0.18
N ALA A 31 -7.08 10.32 0.69
CA ALA A 31 -7.02 11.68 0.17
C ALA A 31 -5.62 12.29 0.31
N LEU A 32 -4.97 12.09 1.47
CA LEU A 32 -3.60 12.55 1.71
C LEU A 32 -2.60 11.93 0.73
N TRP A 33 -2.68 10.62 0.54
CA TRP A 33 -1.76 9.90 -0.35
C TRP A 33 -2.00 10.20 -1.84
N ARG A 34 -3.24 10.47 -2.27
CA ARG A 34 -3.54 10.85 -3.68
C ARG A 34 -2.81 12.12 -4.12
N ALA A 35 -2.53 13.05 -3.21
CA ALA A 35 -1.75 14.24 -3.52
C ALA A 35 -0.27 13.94 -3.88
N HIS A 36 0.18 12.70 -3.64
CA HIS A 36 1.59 12.31 -3.74
C HIS A 36 1.85 11.13 -4.69
N LEU A 37 0.81 10.41 -5.12
CA LEU A 37 0.92 9.26 -5.99
C LEU A 37 0.40 9.60 -7.40
N PRO A 38 1.15 9.30 -8.47
CA PRO A 38 0.69 9.51 -9.83
C PRO A 38 -0.33 8.44 -10.25
N GLU A 39 -1.16 8.76 -11.23
CA GLU A 39 -1.99 7.77 -11.90
C GLU A 39 -1.23 7.08 -13.05
N PRO A 40 -1.40 5.76 -13.26
CA PRO A 40 -2.28 4.86 -12.49
C PRO A 40 -1.64 4.41 -11.17
N SER A 41 -2.37 4.53 -10.06
CA SER A 41 -2.02 3.90 -8.78
C SER A 41 -3.14 3.01 -8.26
N ALA A 42 -2.77 1.83 -7.78
CA ALA A 42 -3.71 0.86 -7.21
C ALA A 42 -3.78 1.00 -5.68
N TRP A 43 -4.98 0.80 -5.14
CA TRP A 43 -5.28 1.03 -3.73
C TRP A 43 -6.02 -0.15 -3.13
N TYR A 44 -5.58 -0.57 -1.95
CA TYR A 44 -6.14 -1.72 -1.25
C TYR A 44 -6.32 -1.40 0.22
N ARG A 45 -7.44 -1.84 0.79
CA ARG A 45 -7.73 -1.76 2.22
C ARG A 45 -7.64 -3.16 2.81
N LEU A 46 -6.98 -3.29 3.95
CA LEU A 46 -6.78 -4.54 4.65
C LEU A 46 -7.31 -4.40 6.08
N ASP A 47 -8.22 -5.31 6.46
CA ASP A 47 -8.80 -5.35 7.80
C ASP A 47 -7.80 -5.86 8.85
N THR A 48 -6.80 -5.04 9.13
CA THR A 48 -5.66 -5.36 9.99
C THR A 48 -5.04 -4.09 10.54
N THR A 49 -4.07 -4.22 11.44
CA THR A 49 -3.30 -3.09 11.98
C THR A 49 -2.05 -2.82 11.16
N HIS A 50 -1.38 -1.70 11.40
CA HIS A 50 -0.07 -1.41 10.82
C HIS A 50 0.96 -2.53 11.06
N TYR A 51 0.87 -3.28 12.17
CA TYR A 51 1.75 -4.42 12.42
C TYR A 51 1.24 -5.71 11.77
N GLY A 52 -0.08 -5.84 11.58
CA GLY A 52 -0.66 -7.02 10.96
C GLY A 52 -0.45 -7.08 9.45
N ILE A 53 -0.35 -5.93 8.77
CA ILE A 53 -0.05 -5.89 7.32
C ILE A 53 1.30 -6.51 6.96
N VAL A 54 2.30 -6.40 7.84
CA VAL A 54 3.65 -6.97 7.66
C VAL A 54 3.78 -8.38 8.22
N ARG A 55 2.67 -9.04 8.57
CA ARG A 55 2.63 -10.42 9.09
C ARG A 55 1.75 -11.31 8.20
N PRO A 56 1.93 -12.64 8.25
CA PRO A 56 0.98 -13.55 7.63
C PRO A 56 -0.45 -13.34 8.17
N PRO A 57 -1.48 -13.43 7.32
CA PRO A 57 -1.41 -13.76 5.89
C PRO A 57 -1.12 -12.56 4.97
N HIS A 58 -1.28 -11.33 5.44
CA HIS A 58 -1.22 -10.12 4.59
C HIS A 58 0.15 -9.88 3.94
N ALA A 59 1.24 -10.18 4.66
CA ALA A 59 2.59 -10.09 4.12
C ALA A 59 2.76 -10.94 2.86
N HIS A 60 2.09 -12.10 2.78
CA HIS A 60 2.13 -12.95 1.60
C HIS A 60 1.42 -12.29 0.41
N THR A 61 0.24 -11.70 0.62
CA THR A 61 -0.48 -10.97 -0.42
C THR A 61 0.35 -9.80 -0.98
N VAL A 62 0.97 -9.01 -0.11
CA VAL A 62 1.82 -7.89 -0.51
C VAL A 62 3.06 -8.37 -1.27
N ALA A 63 3.74 -9.41 -0.76
CA ALA A 63 4.92 -9.99 -1.41
C ALA A 63 4.59 -10.54 -2.80
N THR A 64 3.46 -11.24 -2.95
CA THR A 64 3.02 -11.77 -4.24
C THR A 64 2.80 -10.65 -5.27
N ALA A 65 2.18 -9.53 -4.87
CA ALA A 65 1.99 -8.39 -5.77
C ALA A 65 3.33 -7.73 -6.18
N ILE A 66 4.26 -7.56 -5.24
CA ILE A 66 5.60 -7.02 -5.53
C ILE A 66 6.37 -7.93 -6.50
N ASN A 67 6.32 -9.24 -6.26
CA ASN A 67 7.01 -10.22 -7.10
C ASN A 67 6.44 -10.25 -8.52
N ALA A 68 5.11 -10.17 -8.68
CA ALA A 68 4.47 -10.15 -9.99
C ALA A 68 4.96 -8.98 -10.87
N VAL A 69 5.12 -7.78 -10.28
CA VAL A 69 5.66 -6.62 -11.00
C VAL A 69 7.15 -6.78 -11.29
N SER A 70 7.92 -7.31 -10.33
CA SER A 70 9.36 -7.50 -10.49
C SER A 70 9.71 -8.53 -11.58
N HIS A 71 8.92 -9.60 -11.69
CA HIS A 71 9.06 -10.58 -12.77
C HIS A 71 8.71 -10.01 -14.15
N HIS A 72 7.77 -9.07 -14.22
CA HIS A 72 7.44 -8.39 -15.48
C HIS A 72 8.57 -7.49 -16.01
N ILE A 73 9.42 -6.97 -15.11
CA ILE A 73 10.60 -6.17 -15.46
C ILE A 73 11.80 -7.05 -15.88
N ALA A 74 11.84 -8.31 -15.42
CA ALA A 74 12.96 -9.23 -15.63
C ALA A 74 12.91 -10.01 -16.96
N GLU A 75 11.83 -9.90 -17.73
CA GLU A 75 11.71 -10.47 -19.08
C GLU A 75 11.90 -9.35 -20.13
N PRO A 76 13.10 -9.14 -20.67
CA PRO A 76 13.28 -8.31 -21.86
C PRO A 76 12.92 -9.13 -23.10
N HIS A 77 12.01 -8.61 -23.92
CA HIS A 77 11.88 -9.00 -25.32
C HIS A 77 13.17 -8.69 -26.10
#